data_AF-A0A8S7LE39-F1
#
_entry.id   AF-A0A8S7LE39-F1
#
_cell.length_a   1.000
_cell.length_b   1.000
_cell.length_c   1.000
_cell.angle_alpha   90.00
_cell.angle_beta   90.00
_cell.angle_gamma   90.00
#
_symmetry.space_group_name_H-M   'P 1'
#
loop_
_entity.id
_entity.type
_entity.pdbx_description
1 polymer ?
#
loop_
_entity_poly.entity_id
_entity_poly.type
_entity_poly.pdbx_seq_one_letter_code
_entity_poly.pdbx_strand_id
1 'polypeptide(L)'
;MIVCFYNLYRSSCWMNFMQNVQPLSLVTTLVILRSNGESKSLGTGFFYQHSNGFIFLATNYHVITGISPSERGVKPFIGDSIDIQLRDKTGKLFKHTMPLFKDGSPLWLEHPTDKEADIILMPLPQELFVNTGVKVVSKTTTLPNVQINPSSPVVMIGYPHGYHDTTHYLPIWKTGSLASEPDIDFDGKKLIVVDISAFPGMSGSPAFYVTHSGYLTKEGNMIMDMGMKIHFLGVYASMQMLNSDLFLEQVVSAAEYKVSHSESLQLGHVWKAELLEEIAATSSPIATTPSQFQSNSKFLFKY
;
A
#
# COMPACT_ATOMS: atom_id res chain seq x y z
N MET A 1 53.76 13.86 5.06
CA MET A 1 53.46 12.61 4.34
C MET A 1 52.38 11.87 5.12
N ILE A 2 51.12 12.16 4.84
CA ILE A 2 49.94 11.54 5.46
C ILE A 2 49.53 10.39 4.54
N VAL A 3 49.60 9.16 5.02
CA VAL A 3 49.16 7.97 4.29
C VAL A 3 48.05 7.29 5.07
N CYS A 4 46.87 7.30 4.45
CA CYS A 4 45.71 6.42 4.54
C CYS A 4 45.58 5.45 5.73
N PHE A 5 44.56 5.70 6.57
CA PHE A 5 43.78 4.65 7.25
C PHE A 5 42.27 4.94 7.06
N TYR A 6 41.75 4.64 5.87
CA TYR A 6 40.32 4.58 5.57
C TYR A 6 40.10 3.35 4.70
N ASN A 7 39.80 2.18 5.30
CA ASN A 7 39.07 1.06 4.66
C ASN A 7 39.10 -0.23 5.47
N LEU A 8 38.44 -0.30 6.64
CA LEU A 8 38.15 -1.62 7.25
C LEU A 8 36.88 -1.68 8.12
N TYR A 9 36.14 -0.58 8.32
CA TYR A 9 34.95 -0.55 9.19
C TYR A 9 33.60 -0.34 8.46
N ARG A 10 33.56 -0.31 7.13
CA ARG A 10 32.29 -0.18 6.39
C ARG A 10 31.59 -1.52 6.12
N SER A 11 32.31 -2.64 6.14
CA SER A 11 31.77 -3.96 5.77
C SER A 11 30.94 -4.61 6.88
N SER A 12 31.16 -4.27 8.16
CA SER A 12 30.44 -4.84 9.30
C SER A 12 29.06 -4.22 9.55
N CYS A 13 28.81 -3.00 9.05
CA CYS A 13 27.55 -2.28 9.28
C CYS A 13 26.40 -2.82 8.41
N TRP A 14 26.71 -3.36 7.22
CA TRP A 14 25.72 -3.93 6.29
C TRP A 14 25.33 -5.37 6.63
N MET A 15 26.18 -6.10 7.36
CA MET A 15 25.99 -7.53 7.58
C MET A 15 24.76 -7.87 8.45
N ASN A 16 24.16 -6.87 9.11
CA ASN A 16 22.95 -7.02 9.93
C ASN A 16 21.81 -6.04 9.58
N PHE A 17 21.82 -5.33 8.44
CA PHE A 17 20.75 -4.38 8.11
C PHE A 17 19.37 -5.03 8.21
N MET A 18 19.19 -6.18 7.55
CA MET A 18 17.93 -6.92 7.55
C MET A 18 17.53 -7.47 8.94
N GLN A 19 18.48 -7.66 9.87
CA GLN A 19 18.19 -8.12 11.23
C GLN A 19 17.73 -6.98 12.15
N ASN A 20 18.11 -5.74 11.84
CA ASN A 20 17.79 -4.56 12.64
C ASN A 20 16.57 -3.77 12.12
N VAL A 21 16.02 -4.16 10.97
CA VAL A 21 14.82 -3.54 10.39
C VAL A 21 13.58 -4.29 10.86
N GLN A 22 12.58 -3.52 11.32
CA GLN A 22 11.30 -4.08 11.71
C GLN A 22 10.63 -4.77 10.49
N PRO A 23 10.14 -6.02 10.61
CA PRO A 23 9.62 -6.80 9.47
C PRO A 23 8.49 -6.17 8.64
N LEU A 24 7.57 -5.42 9.24
CA LEU A 24 6.54 -4.65 8.55
C LEU A 24 7.11 -3.50 7.71
N SER A 25 8.29 -2.95 8.03
CA SER A 25 8.96 -2.01 7.12
C SER A 25 9.38 -2.66 5.80
N LEU A 26 9.38 -4.00 5.74
CA LEU A 26 9.77 -4.79 4.56
C LEU A 26 8.56 -5.38 3.83
N VAL A 27 7.32 -5.10 4.27
CA VAL A 27 6.11 -5.49 3.51
C VAL A 27 5.70 -4.43 2.50
N THR A 28 6.11 -3.18 2.70
CA THR A 28 5.66 -2.02 1.93
C THR A 28 6.66 -1.63 0.84
N THR A 29 6.17 -1.11 -0.28
CA THR A 29 6.95 -0.60 -1.40
C THR A 29 6.40 0.72 -1.94
N LEU A 30 7.28 1.57 -2.45
CA LEU A 30 6.89 2.75 -3.20
C LEU A 30 6.44 2.33 -4.60
N VAL A 31 5.22 2.72 -4.97
CA VAL A 31 4.66 2.49 -6.30
C VAL A 31 4.74 3.79 -7.09
N ILE A 32 5.37 3.75 -8.26
CA ILE A 32 5.44 4.91 -9.17
C ILE A 32 4.71 4.56 -10.45
N LEU A 33 3.62 5.26 -10.73
CA LEU A 33 2.92 5.16 -12.00
C LEU A 33 3.69 5.90 -13.08
N ARG A 34 3.90 5.25 -14.23
CA ARG A 34 4.62 5.82 -15.36
C ARG A 34 3.77 5.81 -16.62
N SER A 35 4.08 6.76 -17.51
CA SER A 35 3.67 6.72 -18.91
C SER A 35 4.87 7.07 -19.77
N ASN A 36 5.18 6.22 -20.76
CA ASN A 36 6.31 6.38 -21.67
C ASN A 36 7.64 6.63 -20.93
N GLY A 37 7.82 5.97 -19.77
CA GLY A 37 9.02 6.11 -18.92
C GLY A 37 9.02 7.32 -17.97
N GLU A 38 8.09 8.27 -18.12
CA GLU A 38 7.96 9.42 -17.22
C GLU A 38 7.12 9.09 -15.99
N SER A 39 7.52 9.58 -14.82
CA SER A 39 6.72 9.48 -13.59
C SER A 39 5.48 10.36 -13.69
N LYS A 40 4.29 9.81 -13.43
CA LYS A 40 3.01 10.52 -13.47
C LYS A 40 2.41 10.73 -12.08
N SER A 41 2.45 9.70 -11.25
CA SER A 41 2.04 9.77 -9.85
C SER A 41 2.82 8.77 -9.02
N LEU A 42 2.68 8.88 -7.69
CA LEU A 42 3.25 7.94 -6.74
C LEU A 42 2.23 7.58 -5.68
N GLY A 43 2.42 6.41 -5.09
CA GLY A 43 1.61 5.89 -4.01
C GLY A 43 2.37 4.84 -3.24
N THR A 44 1.67 4.20 -2.33
CA THR A 44 2.18 3.10 -1.53
C THR A 44 1.53 1.80 -2.02
N GLY A 45 2.29 0.72 -1.97
CA GLY A 45 1.75 -0.63 -2.09
C GLY A 45 2.40 -1.55 -1.08
N PHE A 46 1.88 -2.75 -0.91
CA PHE A 46 2.47 -3.76 -0.06
C PHE A 46 2.32 -5.15 -0.66
N PHE A 47 3.18 -6.06 -0.23
CA PHE A 47 3.17 -7.44 -0.69
C PHE A 47 2.20 -8.26 0.14
N TYR A 48 1.21 -8.83 -0.51
CA TYR A 48 0.16 -9.64 0.11
C TYR A 48 0.23 -11.07 -0.44
N GLN A 49 0.32 -12.05 0.45
CA GLN A 49 0.33 -13.47 0.11
C GLN A 49 -1.04 -14.09 0.43
N HIS A 50 -1.69 -14.61 -0.61
CA HIS A 50 -2.93 -15.34 -0.45
C HIS A 50 -2.67 -16.82 -0.08
N SER A 51 -3.70 -17.48 0.46
CA SER A 51 -3.65 -18.88 0.90
C SER A 51 -3.29 -19.88 -0.21
N ASN A 52 -3.54 -19.53 -1.48
CA ASN A 52 -3.14 -20.32 -2.64
C ASN A 52 -1.64 -20.22 -3.00
N GLY A 53 -0.86 -19.42 -2.26
CA GLY A 53 0.59 -19.26 -2.43
C GLY A 53 1.01 -18.17 -3.42
N PHE A 54 0.08 -17.52 -4.12
CA PHE A 54 0.40 -16.36 -4.96
C PHE A 54 0.71 -15.14 -4.09
N ILE A 55 1.69 -14.36 -4.55
CA ILE A 55 2.03 -13.06 -3.96
C ILE A 55 1.53 -11.98 -4.92
N PHE A 56 0.87 -10.98 -4.36
CA PHE A 56 0.30 -9.86 -5.06
C PHE A 56 0.93 -8.56 -4.55
N LEU A 57 1.01 -7.56 -5.42
CA LEU A 57 1.07 -6.18 -5.01
C LEU A 57 -0.36 -5.73 -4.69
N ALA A 58 -0.62 -5.40 -3.43
CA ALA A 58 -1.84 -4.74 -3.00
C ALA A 58 -1.62 -3.23 -2.96
N THR A 59 -2.54 -2.48 -3.56
CA THR A 59 -2.56 -1.00 -3.54
C THR A 59 -3.96 -0.52 -3.94
N ASN A 60 -4.17 0.79 -4.06
CA ASN A 60 -5.44 1.34 -4.54
C ASN A 60 -5.53 1.33 -6.06
N TYR A 61 -6.75 1.29 -6.59
CA TYR A 61 -7.03 1.40 -8.02
C TYR A 61 -6.52 2.74 -8.57
N HIS A 62 -6.74 3.84 -7.84
CA HIS A 62 -6.28 5.16 -8.30
C HIS A 62 -4.76 5.32 -8.31
N VAL A 63 -4.02 4.54 -7.51
CA VAL A 63 -2.55 4.59 -7.50
C VAL A 63 -1.98 4.08 -8.82
N ILE A 64 -2.58 3.05 -9.41
CA ILE A 64 -2.10 2.45 -10.67
C ILE A 64 -2.80 2.97 -11.92
N THR A 65 -4.01 3.54 -11.81
CA THR A 65 -4.75 4.09 -12.96
C THR A 65 -4.66 5.61 -13.06
N GLY A 66 -4.40 6.29 -11.94
CA GLY A 66 -4.42 7.74 -11.80
C GLY A 66 -5.81 8.37 -11.80
N ILE A 67 -6.86 7.56 -11.70
CA ILE A 67 -8.25 8.02 -11.60
C ILE A 67 -8.98 7.29 -10.47
N SER A 68 -9.97 7.92 -9.86
CA SER A 68 -10.79 7.27 -8.84
C SER A 68 -11.73 6.21 -9.47
N PRO A 69 -12.23 5.24 -8.68
CA PRO A 69 -13.19 4.25 -9.19
C PRO A 69 -14.44 4.86 -9.81
N SER A 70 -14.92 6.01 -9.30
CA SER A 70 -16.10 6.72 -9.82
C SER A 70 -15.86 7.41 -11.17
N GLU A 71 -14.61 7.60 -11.58
CA GLU A 71 -14.24 8.21 -12.87
C GLU A 71 -14.02 7.18 -13.99
N ARG A 72 -14.24 5.90 -13.68
CA ARG A 72 -14.08 4.79 -14.62
C ARG A 72 -14.96 4.98 -15.85
N GLY A 73 -14.35 4.85 -17.04
CA GLY A 73 -15.03 5.03 -18.33
C GLY A 73 -15.32 6.50 -18.68
N VAL A 74 -15.08 7.43 -17.76
CA VAL A 74 -15.21 8.88 -17.99
C VAL A 74 -13.85 9.50 -18.29
N LYS A 75 -12.81 9.11 -17.54
CA LYS A 75 -11.44 9.58 -17.73
C LYS A 75 -10.53 8.46 -18.23
N PRO A 76 -9.56 8.76 -19.12
CA PRO A 76 -8.56 7.78 -19.51
C PRO A 76 -7.58 7.53 -18.35
N PHE A 77 -7.00 6.34 -18.33
CA PHE A 77 -5.85 6.06 -17.48
C PHE A 77 -4.67 6.91 -17.88
N ILE A 78 -3.87 7.34 -16.89
CA ILE A 78 -2.76 8.28 -17.12
C ILE A 78 -1.39 7.59 -17.22
N GLY A 79 -1.35 6.25 -17.15
CA GLY A 79 -0.13 5.45 -17.14
C GLY A 79 -0.24 4.13 -17.90
N ASP A 80 0.91 3.55 -18.22
CA ASP A 80 1.08 2.29 -18.94
C ASP A 80 1.89 1.24 -18.17
N SER A 81 2.59 1.65 -17.12
CA SER A 81 3.47 0.80 -16.33
C SER A 81 3.63 1.32 -14.91
N ILE A 82 4.02 0.45 -13.99
CA ILE A 82 4.41 0.82 -12.63
C ILE A 82 5.82 0.37 -12.32
N ASP A 83 6.53 1.18 -11.54
CA ASP A 83 7.74 0.75 -10.85
C ASP A 83 7.41 0.41 -9.40
N ILE A 84 7.94 -0.72 -8.94
CA ILE A 84 8.01 -1.08 -7.52
C ILE A 84 9.46 -1.22 -7.08
N GLN A 85 9.70 -0.94 -5.81
CA GLN A 85 10.99 -1.15 -5.18
C GLN A 85 11.01 -2.47 -4.42
N LEU A 86 12.03 -3.27 -4.68
CA LEU A 86 12.29 -4.54 -4.01
C LEU A 86 13.68 -4.48 -3.39
N ARG A 87 13.94 -5.42 -2.49
CA ARG A 87 15.19 -5.48 -1.77
C ARG A 87 15.69 -6.90 -1.67
N ASP A 88 16.97 -7.10 -1.94
CA ASP A 88 17.60 -8.40 -1.75
C ASP A 88 17.87 -8.69 -0.27
N LYS A 89 18.35 -9.91 0.04
CA LYS A 89 18.69 -10.34 1.40
C LYS A 89 19.83 -9.55 2.05
N THR A 90 20.59 -8.76 1.28
CA THR A 90 21.67 -7.89 1.78
C THR A 90 21.20 -6.48 2.12
N GLY A 91 19.94 -6.15 1.79
CA GLY A 91 19.39 -4.82 1.96
C GLY A 91 19.52 -3.92 0.71
N LYS A 92 20.14 -4.43 -0.36
CA LYS A 92 20.31 -3.68 -1.61
C LYS A 92 18.99 -3.55 -2.36
N LEU A 93 18.67 -2.33 -2.75
CA LEU A 93 17.49 -2.01 -3.54
C LEU A 93 17.67 -2.37 -5.00
N PHE A 94 16.58 -2.82 -5.59
CA PHE A 94 16.43 -2.92 -7.04
C PHE A 94 15.00 -2.58 -7.43
N LYS A 95 14.85 -2.05 -8.64
CA LYS A 95 13.57 -1.65 -9.20
C LYS A 95 13.03 -2.75 -10.09
N HIS A 96 11.73 -2.98 -10.03
CA HIS A 96 11.03 -3.83 -10.99
C HIS A 96 9.92 -3.04 -11.66
N THR A 97 9.92 -3.03 -13.00
CA THR A 97 8.93 -2.34 -13.81
C THR A 97 7.96 -3.37 -14.37
N MET A 98 6.66 -3.13 -14.22
CA MET A 98 5.60 -4.00 -14.72
C MET A 98 4.67 -3.22 -15.63
N PRO A 99 4.27 -3.76 -16.79
CA PRO A 99 3.22 -3.17 -17.60
C PRO A 99 1.88 -3.25 -16.85
N LEU A 100 0.99 -2.30 -17.10
CA LEU A 100 -0.37 -2.31 -16.58
C LEU A 100 -1.31 -3.17 -17.44
N PHE A 101 -1.00 -3.32 -18.73
CA PHE A 101 -1.83 -4.02 -19.70
C PHE A 101 -1.04 -5.08 -20.46
N LYS A 102 -1.74 -6.16 -20.83
CA LYS A 102 -1.27 -7.14 -21.81
C LYS A 102 -2.40 -7.37 -22.81
N ASP A 103 -2.11 -7.15 -24.09
CA ASP A 103 -3.09 -7.32 -25.18
C ASP A 103 -4.41 -6.55 -24.93
N GLY A 104 -4.30 -5.35 -24.35
CA GLY A 104 -5.43 -4.49 -23.99
C GLY A 104 -6.17 -4.88 -22.69
N SER A 105 -5.81 -6.00 -22.06
CA SER A 105 -6.42 -6.45 -20.79
C SER A 105 -5.61 -5.96 -19.59
N PRO A 106 -6.25 -5.48 -18.51
CA PRO A 106 -5.55 -5.07 -17.29
C PRO A 106 -4.88 -6.27 -16.62
N LEU A 107 -3.71 -6.03 -16.03
CA LEU A 107 -2.91 -7.04 -15.32
C LEU A 107 -3.15 -7.04 -13.80
N TRP A 108 -4.19 -6.37 -13.33
CA TRP A 108 -4.62 -6.38 -11.94
C TRP A 108 -6.02 -6.98 -11.79
N LEU A 109 -6.30 -7.43 -10.57
CA LEU A 109 -7.58 -7.94 -10.12
C LEU A 109 -8.28 -6.86 -9.32
N GLU A 110 -9.61 -6.83 -9.43
CA GLU A 110 -10.49 -5.91 -8.72
C GLU A 110 -11.61 -6.70 -8.06
N HIS A 111 -12.40 -6.05 -7.20
CA HIS A 111 -13.54 -6.72 -6.59
C HIS A 111 -14.59 -7.07 -7.67
N PRO A 112 -15.13 -8.31 -7.69
CA PRO A 112 -15.98 -8.78 -8.77
C PRO A 112 -17.27 -7.95 -8.89
N THR A 113 -17.86 -7.56 -7.75
CA THR A 113 -19.17 -6.90 -7.67
C THR A 113 -19.13 -5.48 -7.12
N ASP A 114 -18.13 -5.13 -6.31
CA ASP A 114 -18.00 -3.81 -5.68
C ASP A 114 -17.10 -2.95 -6.56
N LYS A 115 -17.70 -2.04 -7.32
CA LYS A 115 -16.97 -1.16 -8.25
C LYS A 115 -16.48 0.12 -7.58
N GLU A 116 -16.88 0.37 -6.34
CA GLU A 116 -16.42 1.52 -5.57
C GLU A 116 -15.20 1.19 -4.69
N ALA A 117 -14.98 -0.09 -4.39
CA ALA A 117 -13.80 -0.58 -3.70
C ALA A 117 -12.51 -0.14 -4.42
N ASP A 118 -11.82 0.83 -3.82
CA ASP A 118 -10.56 1.37 -4.32
C ASP A 118 -9.38 0.47 -3.88
N ILE A 119 -9.46 -0.83 -4.15
CA ILE A 119 -8.39 -1.81 -3.90
C ILE A 119 -8.20 -2.65 -5.15
N ILE A 120 -6.93 -2.91 -5.48
CA ILE A 120 -6.55 -3.87 -6.51
C ILE A 120 -5.51 -4.84 -5.98
N LEU A 121 -5.44 -6.01 -6.62
CA LEU A 121 -4.35 -6.96 -6.46
C LEU A 121 -3.68 -7.21 -7.81
N MET A 122 -2.40 -6.87 -7.94
CA MET A 122 -1.61 -7.19 -9.12
C MET A 122 -0.75 -8.44 -8.85
N PRO A 123 -0.95 -9.56 -9.56
CA PRO A 123 -0.14 -10.76 -9.37
C PRO A 123 1.35 -10.50 -9.66
N LEU A 124 2.23 -10.98 -8.79
CA LEU A 124 3.67 -10.85 -8.95
C LEU A 124 4.31 -12.21 -9.26
N PRO A 125 5.27 -12.28 -10.20
CA PRO A 125 6.04 -13.50 -10.45
C PRO A 125 6.79 -13.96 -9.19
N GLN A 126 6.69 -15.24 -8.84
CA GLN A 126 7.34 -15.78 -7.63
C GLN A 126 8.87 -15.67 -7.70
N GLU A 127 9.44 -15.68 -8.91
CA GLU A 127 10.88 -15.54 -9.14
C GLU A 127 11.43 -14.22 -8.62
N LEU A 128 10.58 -13.17 -8.57
CA LEU A 128 10.97 -11.88 -8.00
C LEU A 128 11.34 -11.97 -6.52
N PHE A 129 10.86 -12.99 -5.80
CA PHE A 129 11.00 -13.09 -4.35
C PHE A 129 12.10 -14.04 -3.88
N VAL A 130 12.62 -14.94 -4.73
CA VAL A 130 13.57 -16.02 -4.37
C VAL A 130 14.78 -15.52 -3.58
N ASN A 131 15.32 -14.36 -3.95
CA ASN A 131 16.49 -13.74 -3.33
C ASN A 131 16.18 -12.41 -2.65
N THR A 132 14.93 -12.18 -2.29
CA THR A 132 14.52 -10.95 -1.61
C THR A 132 14.56 -11.06 -0.10
N GLY A 133 14.74 -9.92 0.55
CA GLY A 133 14.52 -9.72 1.98
C GLY A 133 13.08 -9.29 2.31
N VAL A 134 12.22 -9.21 1.30
CA VAL A 134 10.84 -8.73 1.39
C VAL A 134 10.01 -9.64 2.29
N LYS A 135 9.08 -9.04 3.03
CA LYS A 135 8.07 -9.72 3.84
C LYS A 135 6.71 -9.55 3.21
N VAL A 136 5.75 -10.35 3.63
CA VAL A 136 4.38 -10.32 3.12
C VAL A 136 3.38 -10.18 4.27
N VAL A 137 2.28 -9.48 4.00
CA VAL A 137 1.05 -9.57 4.78
C VAL A 137 0.24 -10.74 4.24
N SER A 138 -0.51 -11.42 5.09
CA SER A 138 -1.43 -12.47 4.66
C SER A 138 -2.64 -12.52 5.58
N LYS A 139 -3.62 -13.39 5.26
CA LYS A 139 -4.76 -13.66 6.14
C LYS A 139 -4.38 -14.01 7.57
N THR A 140 -3.20 -14.58 7.80
CA THR A 140 -2.72 -14.97 9.14
C THR A 140 -2.05 -13.84 9.89
N THR A 141 -1.87 -12.66 9.26
CA THR A 141 -1.38 -11.43 9.91
C THR A 141 -2.51 -10.78 10.72
N THR A 142 -3.20 -11.58 11.53
CA THR A 142 -4.37 -11.17 12.32
C THR A 142 -4.29 -11.83 13.68
N LEU A 143 -4.66 -11.08 14.73
CA LEU A 143 -4.83 -11.64 16.07
C LEU A 143 -6.19 -12.35 16.18
N PRO A 144 -6.24 -13.63 16.61
CA PRO A 144 -7.49 -14.38 16.74
C PRO A 144 -8.38 -13.78 17.82
N ASN A 145 -9.68 -13.65 17.53
CA ASN A 145 -10.71 -13.13 18.45
C ASN A 145 -10.35 -11.81 19.14
N VAL A 146 -9.45 -10.99 18.56
CA VAL A 146 -9.07 -9.72 19.18
C VAL A 146 -10.28 -8.80 19.28
N GLN A 147 -10.40 -8.13 20.42
CA GLN A 147 -11.33 -7.05 20.60
C GLN A 147 -10.66 -5.75 20.18
N ILE A 148 -11.17 -5.17 19.10
CA ILE A 148 -10.76 -3.86 18.60
C ILE A 148 -11.98 -2.95 18.73
N ASN A 149 -11.79 -1.80 19.35
CA ASN A 149 -12.84 -0.80 19.58
C ASN A 149 -12.46 0.53 18.94
N PRO A 150 -13.39 1.49 18.78
CA PRO A 150 -13.03 2.89 18.58
C PRO A 150 -11.97 3.32 19.60
N SER A 151 -11.08 4.25 19.22
CA SER A 151 -9.85 4.65 19.93
C SER A 151 -8.69 3.65 19.94
N SER A 152 -8.87 2.43 19.44
CA SER A 152 -7.75 1.47 19.37
C SER A 152 -6.62 2.02 18.47
N PRO A 153 -5.34 1.83 18.85
CA PRO A 153 -4.20 2.34 18.09
C PRO A 153 -4.15 1.74 16.69
N VAL A 154 -3.91 2.60 15.70
CA VAL A 154 -3.70 2.22 14.30
C VAL A 154 -2.32 2.68 13.86
N VAL A 155 -1.64 1.82 13.11
CA VAL A 155 -0.37 2.10 12.45
C VAL A 155 -0.55 1.95 10.95
N MET A 156 -0.12 2.95 10.19
CA MET A 156 -0.03 2.91 8.73
C MET A 156 1.43 3.05 8.31
N ILE A 157 1.84 2.29 7.30
CA ILE A 157 3.22 2.23 6.84
C ILE A 157 3.26 2.55 5.35
N GLY A 158 3.86 3.67 4.97
CA GLY A 158 3.85 4.13 3.58
C GLY A 158 4.83 5.25 3.26
N TYR A 159 4.61 5.88 2.11
CA TYR A 159 5.53 6.88 1.53
C TYR A 159 4.84 8.24 1.34
N PRO A 160 4.68 9.04 2.41
CA PRO A 160 4.01 10.33 2.33
C PRO A 160 4.79 11.29 1.44
N HIS A 161 4.19 11.80 0.36
CA HIS A 161 4.83 12.57 -0.71
C HIS A 161 6.04 11.87 -1.35
N GLY A 162 6.11 10.55 -1.25
CA GLY A 162 7.32 9.82 -1.61
C GLY A 162 8.50 10.11 -0.68
N TYR A 163 8.27 10.62 0.55
CA TYR A 163 9.32 10.86 1.54
C TYR A 163 9.82 9.54 2.11
N HIS A 164 11.12 9.33 2.02
CA HIS A 164 11.87 8.20 2.55
C HIS A 164 13.32 8.62 2.72
N ASP A 165 14.09 7.85 3.48
CA ASP A 165 15.51 8.10 3.59
C ASP A 165 16.23 7.73 2.28
N THR A 166 17.22 8.52 1.87
CA THR A 166 17.90 8.35 0.57
C THR A 166 18.91 7.20 0.54
N THR A 167 19.16 6.55 1.69
CA THR A 167 20.15 5.48 1.81
C THR A 167 19.48 4.10 1.76
N HIS A 168 18.40 3.94 2.51
CA HIS A 168 17.71 2.67 2.72
C HIS A 168 16.32 2.67 2.10
N TYR A 169 15.68 3.79 1.79
CA TYR A 169 14.34 3.85 1.20
C TYR A 169 13.29 3.09 2.01
N LEU A 170 13.41 3.12 3.35
CA LEU A 170 12.41 2.51 4.22
C LEU A 170 11.15 3.37 4.29
N PRO A 171 9.96 2.76 4.44
CA PRO A 171 8.70 3.49 4.56
C PRO A 171 8.62 4.24 5.90
N ILE A 172 7.76 5.24 5.93
CA ILE A 172 7.44 6.03 7.12
C ILE A 172 6.26 5.39 7.86
N TRP A 173 6.41 5.26 9.17
CA TRP A 173 5.36 4.80 10.06
C TRP A 173 4.57 6.00 10.56
N LYS A 174 3.25 5.93 10.45
CA LYS A 174 2.33 6.92 11.01
C LYS A 174 1.37 6.22 11.95
N THR A 175 1.06 6.88 13.06
CA THR A 175 0.18 6.34 14.10
C THR A 175 -1.04 7.23 14.25
N GLY A 176 -2.17 6.61 14.55
CA GLY A 176 -3.44 7.26 14.81
C GLY A 176 -4.34 6.33 15.63
N SER A 177 -5.65 6.50 15.52
CA SER A 177 -6.62 5.64 16.19
C SER A 177 -7.82 5.32 15.31
N LEU A 178 -8.56 4.26 15.65
CA LEU A 178 -9.86 4.03 15.02
C LEU A 178 -10.86 5.09 15.43
N ALA A 179 -11.53 5.67 14.43
CA ALA A 179 -12.54 6.70 14.59
C ALA A 179 -13.97 6.18 14.36
N SER A 180 -14.13 4.96 13.84
CA SER A 180 -15.42 4.28 13.70
C SER A 180 -15.40 2.88 14.33
N GLU A 181 -16.59 2.28 14.43
CA GLU A 181 -16.73 0.86 14.80
C GLU A 181 -16.04 -0.03 13.75
N PRO A 182 -15.14 -0.96 14.14
CA PRO A 182 -14.40 -1.80 13.19
C PRO A 182 -15.23 -2.96 12.63
N ASP A 183 -16.15 -3.50 13.44
CA ASP A 183 -17.00 -4.63 13.07
C ASP A 183 -18.24 -4.20 12.25
N ILE A 184 -18.53 -2.89 12.14
CA ILE A 184 -19.67 -2.34 11.39
C ILE A 184 -19.16 -1.68 10.11
N ASP A 185 -19.88 -1.86 9.02
CA ASP A 185 -19.57 -1.23 7.74
C ASP A 185 -19.92 0.25 7.75
N PHE A 186 -18.95 1.11 7.42
CA PHE A 186 -19.16 2.56 7.36
C PHE A 186 -19.87 2.93 6.05
N ASP A 187 -20.99 3.65 6.14
CA ASP A 187 -21.86 4.01 5.01
C ASP A 187 -22.29 2.80 4.14
N GLY A 188 -22.45 1.63 4.77
CA GLY A 188 -22.82 0.39 4.07
C GLY A 188 -21.72 -0.18 3.17
N LYS A 189 -20.49 0.36 3.27
CA LYS A 189 -19.30 -0.10 2.57
C LYS A 189 -18.37 -0.78 3.56
N LYS A 190 -17.57 -1.73 3.08
CA LYS A 190 -16.53 -2.43 3.86
C LYS A 190 -15.35 -1.50 4.17
N LEU A 191 -15.63 -0.43 4.91
CA LEU A 191 -14.77 0.67 5.28
C LEU A 191 -14.74 0.80 6.79
N ILE A 192 -13.59 1.24 7.30
CA ILE A 192 -13.43 1.78 8.65
C ILE A 192 -12.80 3.18 8.54
N VAL A 193 -13.12 4.03 9.50
CA VAL A 193 -12.60 5.39 9.60
C VAL A 193 -11.49 5.41 10.64
N VAL A 194 -10.39 6.09 10.32
CA VAL A 194 -9.24 6.29 11.21
C VAL A 194 -8.98 7.77 11.41
N ASP A 195 -8.69 8.17 12.64
CA ASP A 195 -8.13 9.49 12.94
C ASP A 195 -6.61 9.39 12.80
N ILE A 196 -6.09 9.86 11.67
CA ILE A 196 -4.67 9.86 11.36
C ILE A 196 -4.36 10.95 10.33
N SER A 197 -3.29 11.70 10.55
CA SER A 197 -2.80 12.58 9.49
C SER A 197 -2.20 11.73 8.37
N ALA A 198 -2.81 11.72 7.20
CA ALA A 198 -2.22 11.11 6.00
C ALA A 198 -2.04 12.15 4.90
N PHE A 199 -1.01 11.92 4.09
CA PHE A 199 -0.56 12.84 3.05
C PHE A 199 -0.67 12.16 1.68
N PRO A 200 -0.76 12.91 0.57
CA PRO A 200 -0.63 12.36 -0.78
C PRO A 200 0.54 11.38 -0.88
N GLY A 201 0.36 10.22 -1.50
CA GLY A 201 1.36 9.15 -1.54
C GLY A 201 1.19 8.07 -0.46
N MET A 202 0.42 8.33 0.61
CA MET A 202 0.05 7.29 1.58
C MET A 202 -1.02 6.31 1.03
N SER A 203 -1.75 6.67 -0.02
CA SER A 203 -2.72 5.80 -0.68
C SER A 203 -2.10 4.43 -0.97
N GLY A 204 -2.75 3.36 -0.49
CA GLY A 204 -2.35 1.97 -0.65
C GLY A 204 -1.48 1.46 0.50
N SER A 205 -1.26 2.28 1.54
CA SER A 205 -0.59 1.85 2.77
C SER A 205 -1.40 0.76 3.49
N PRO A 206 -0.77 -0.32 3.94
CA PRO A 206 -1.42 -1.24 4.86
C PRO A 206 -1.65 -0.57 6.22
N ALA A 207 -2.82 -0.80 6.80
CA ALA A 207 -3.22 -0.35 8.13
C ALA A 207 -3.25 -1.54 9.09
N PHE A 208 -2.70 -1.35 10.29
CA PHE A 208 -2.59 -2.38 11.31
C PHE A 208 -3.07 -1.85 12.67
N TYR A 209 -3.75 -2.69 13.43
CA TYR A 209 -3.78 -2.56 14.88
C TYR A 209 -2.49 -3.15 15.44
N VAL A 210 -1.79 -2.38 16.26
CA VAL A 210 -0.53 -2.79 16.89
C VAL A 210 -0.65 -2.63 18.39
N THR A 211 -0.30 -3.69 19.11
CA THR A 211 -0.20 -3.68 20.56
C THR A 211 1.11 -4.29 21.00
N HIS A 212 1.55 -3.90 22.19
CA HIS A 212 2.76 -4.39 22.82
C HIS A 212 2.35 -5.05 24.14
N SER A 213 2.80 -6.28 24.37
CA SER A 213 2.61 -7.02 25.64
C SER A 213 1.23 -7.68 25.84
N GLY A 214 0.40 -7.79 24.80
CA GLY A 214 -0.85 -8.55 24.84
C GLY A 214 -2.05 -7.85 24.21
N TYR A 215 -3.20 -8.53 24.18
CA TYR A 215 -4.46 -8.00 23.65
C TYR A 215 -5.68 -8.60 24.38
N LEU A 216 -6.79 -7.86 24.35
CA LEU A 216 -8.09 -8.36 24.81
C LEU A 216 -8.76 -9.16 23.72
N THR A 217 -9.45 -10.24 24.10
CA THR A 217 -10.32 -10.99 23.20
C THR A 217 -11.77 -10.54 23.33
N LYS A 218 -12.60 -10.81 22.31
CA LYS A 218 -14.03 -10.46 22.33
C LYS A 218 -14.80 -11.16 23.46
N GLU A 219 -14.28 -12.26 23.98
CA GLU A 219 -14.82 -12.98 25.15
C GLU A 219 -14.39 -12.37 26.50
N GLY A 220 -13.62 -11.28 26.50
CA GLY A 220 -13.15 -10.58 27.70
C GLY A 220 -11.86 -11.16 28.32
N ASN A 221 -11.20 -12.11 27.65
CA ASN A 221 -9.91 -12.64 28.11
C ASN A 221 -8.78 -11.70 27.75
N MET A 222 -7.73 -11.65 28.58
CA MET A 222 -6.48 -10.97 28.26
C MET A 222 -5.41 -11.99 27.87
N ILE A 223 -4.95 -11.93 26.61
CA ILE A 223 -3.82 -12.74 26.13
C ILE A 223 -2.55 -11.93 26.35
N MET A 224 -1.69 -12.40 27.27
CA MET A 224 -0.39 -11.81 27.54
C MET A 224 0.67 -12.44 26.64
N ASP A 225 1.35 -11.64 25.85
CA ASP A 225 2.41 -12.10 24.97
C ASP A 225 3.42 -10.98 24.73
N MET A 226 4.66 -11.23 25.14
CA MET A 226 5.72 -10.22 25.14
C MET A 226 6.16 -9.92 23.70
N GLY A 227 6.23 -8.63 23.38
CA GLY A 227 6.59 -8.15 22.05
C GLY A 227 5.42 -7.56 21.28
N MET A 228 5.71 -7.19 20.03
CA MET A 228 4.76 -6.53 19.15
C MET A 228 3.79 -7.54 18.54
N LYS A 229 2.50 -7.27 18.68
CA LYS A 229 1.40 -8.05 18.09
C LYS A 229 0.67 -7.18 17.08
N ILE A 230 0.31 -7.80 15.95
CA ILE A 230 -0.13 -7.11 14.76
C ILE A 230 -1.42 -7.76 14.29
N HIS A 231 -2.45 -6.94 14.05
CA HIS A 231 -3.66 -7.34 13.37
C HIS A 231 -3.87 -6.44 12.15
N PHE A 232 -3.89 -7.03 10.96
CA PHE A 232 -4.08 -6.32 9.71
C PHE A 232 -5.53 -5.87 9.55
N LEU A 233 -5.75 -4.56 9.45
CA LEU A 233 -7.08 -3.95 9.37
C LEU A 233 -7.53 -3.81 7.92
N GLY A 234 -6.60 -3.49 7.01
CA GLY A 234 -6.92 -3.27 5.62
C GLY A 234 -6.02 -2.28 4.90
N VAL A 235 -6.55 -1.65 3.86
CA VAL A 235 -5.81 -0.78 2.94
C VAL A 235 -6.33 0.65 3.01
N TYR A 236 -5.45 1.59 3.35
CA TYR A 236 -5.79 3.02 3.35
C TYR A 236 -5.99 3.52 1.91
N ALA A 237 -7.06 4.28 1.66
CA ALA A 237 -7.37 4.84 0.35
C ALA A 237 -7.19 6.36 0.29
N SER A 238 -7.89 7.11 1.14
CA SER A 238 -7.97 8.56 1.04
C SER A 238 -8.35 9.23 2.35
N MET A 239 -8.12 10.55 2.42
CA MET A 239 -8.66 11.40 3.47
C MET A 239 -10.06 11.86 3.09
N GLN A 240 -10.95 11.98 4.07
CA GLN A 240 -12.22 12.67 3.90
C GLN A 240 -11.95 14.17 3.76
N MET A 241 -12.38 14.71 2.61
CA MET A 241 -12.30 16.12 2.28
C MET A 241 -13.68 16.74 2.43
N LEU A 242 -13.78 17.81 3.23
CA LEU A 242 -14.93 18.69 3.27
C LEU A 242 -14.70 19.78 2.21
N ASN A 243 -15.50 19.76 1.15
CA ASN A 243 -15.48 20.82 0.14
C ASN A 243 -16.59 21.81 0.48
N SER A 244 -16.23 23.07 0.72
CA SER A 244 -17.17 24.17 0.88
C SER A 244 -16.96 25.17 -0.25
N ASP A 245 -18.07 25.58 -0.87
CA ASP A 245 -18.06 26.61 -1.89
C ASP A 245 -18.30 27.95 -1.21
N LEU A 246 -17.31 28.84 -1.24
CA LEU A 246 -17.44 30.21 -0.77
C LEU A 246 -17.81 31.11 -1.96
N PHE A 247 -18.95 31.77 -1.87
CA PHE A 247 -19.39 32.77 -2.83
C PHE A 247 -18.98 34.16 -2.31
N LEU A 248 -18.16 34.87 -3.08
CA LEU A 248 -17.82 36.25 -2.76
C LEU A 248 -18.92 37.17 -3.28
N GLU A 249 -19.65 37.83 -2.38
CA GLU A 249 -20.58 38.90 -2.73
C GLU A 249 -19.78 40.15 -3.12
N GLN A 250 -19.72 40.48 -4.42
CA GLN A 250 -19.16 41.76 -4.86
C GLN A 250 -20.24 42.84 -4.86
N VAL A 251 -19.97 43.92 -4.13
CA VAL A 251 -20.66 45.20 -4.30
C VAL A 251 -20.25 45.76 -5.68
N VAL A 252 -21.12 45.51 -6.67
CA VAL A 252 -21.09 45.99 -8.07
C VAL A 252 -20.14 45.23 -9.01
N SER A 253 -20.73 44.57 -10.02
CA SER A 253 -20.14 43.99 -11.25
C SER A 253 -20.09 42.44 -11.37
N ALA A 254 -21.26 41.82 -11.55
CA ALA A 254 -21.60 40.73 -12.50
C ALA A 254 -20.67 39.52 -12.75
N ALA A 255 -19.77 39.15 -11.83
CA ALA A 255 -19.14 37.82 -11.84
C ALA A 255 -19.15 37.23 -10.43
N GLU A 256 -19.92 36.15 -10.23
CA GLU A 256 -19.83 35.34 -9.02
C GLU A 256 -18.48 34.61 -9.05
N TYR A 257 -17.55 35.03 -8.20
CA TYR A 257 -16.32 34.27 -7.96
C TYR A 257 -16.63 33.17 -6.96
N LYS A 258 -16.69 31.93 -7.45
CA LYS A 258 -16.79 30.73 -6.64
C LYS A 258 -15.39 30.30 -6.22
N VAL A 259 -15.06 30.43 -4.93
CA VAL A 259 -13.82 29.89 -4.36
C VAL A 259 -14.16 28.57 -3.69
N SER A 260 -13.69 27.46 -4.25
CA SER A 260 -13.80 26.15 -3.59
C SER A 260 -12.72 26.02 -2.53
N HIS A 261 -13.10 25.91 -1.26
CA HIS A 261 -12.21 25.64 -0.15
C HIS A 261 -12.34 24.17 0.25
N SER A 262 -11.23 23.44 0.31
CA SER A 262 -11.21 22.03 0.68
C SER A 262 -10.41 21.83 1.96
N GLU A 263 -11.04 21.38 3.03
CA GLU A 263 -10.37 21.04 4.29
C GLU A 263 -10.43 19.54 4.53
N SER A 264 -9.33 18.98 5.03
CA SER A 264 -9.33 17.60 5.48
C SER A 264 -9.95 17.53 6.87
N LEU A 265 -10.90 16.62 7.09
CA LEU A 265 -11.42 16.34 8.43
C LEU A 265 -10.40 15.58 9.32
N GLN A 266 -9.19 15.33 8.81
CA GLN A 266 -8.17 14.47 9.43
C GLN A 266 -8.64 13.02 9.64
N LEU A 267 -9.74 12.64 8.97
CA LEU A 267 -10.29 11.29 8.95
C LEU A 267 -9.86 10.58 7.66
N GLY A 268 -9.28 9.39 7.82
CA GLY A 268 -8.86 8.52 6.73
C GLY A 268 -9.82 7.35 6.55
N HIS A 269 -10.00 6.93 5.30
CA HIS A 269 -10.73 5.72 4.95
C HIS A 269 -9.79 4.54 4.74
N VAL A 270 -10.06 3.44 5.44
CA VAL A 270 -9.39 2.16 5.27
C VAL A 270 -10.41 1.13 4.82
N TRP A 271 -10.18 0.54 3.66
CA TRP A 271 -10.96 -0.59 3.18
C TRP A 271 -10.58 -1.86 3.93
N LYS A 272 -11.57 -2.58 4.45
CA LYS A 272 -11.37 -3.75 5.32
C LYS A 272 -10.58 -4.86 4.60
N ALA A 273 -9.70 -5.53 5.35
CA ALA A 273 -8.81 -6.56 4.84
C ALA A 273 -9.52 -7.72 4.11
N GLU A 274 -10.76 -8.04 4.47
CA GLU A 274 -11.58 -9.07 3.84
C GLU A 274 -11.75 -8.88 2.31
N LEU A 275 -11.75 -7.63 1.82
CA LEU A 275 -11.86 -7.34 0.40
C LEU A 275 -10.68 -7.92 -0.39
N LEU A 276 -9.47 -7.98 0.20
CA LEU A 276 -8.31 -8.58 -0.46
C LEU A 276 -8.50 -10.09 -0.67
N GLU A 277 -9.15 -10.78 0.26
CA GLU A 277 -9.47 -12.21 0.13
C GLU A 277 -10.49 -12.43 -0.98
N GLU A 278 -11.53 -11.59 -1.03
CA GLU A 278 -12.58 -11.65 -2.04
C GLU A 278 -12.01 -11.38 -3.45
N ILE A 279 -11.12 -10.40 -3.59
CA ILE A 279 -10.40 -10.11 -4.84
C ILE A 279 -9.47 -11.27 -5.20
N ALA A 280 -8.66 -11.77 -4.26
CA ALA A 280 -7.70 -12.84 -4.53
C ALA A 280 -8.41 -14.14 -4.92
N ALA A 281 -9.61 -14.43 -4.38
CA ALA A 281 -10.41 -15.58 -4.74
C ALA A 281 -10.89 -15.56 -6.21
N THR A 282 -10.97 -14.38 -6.84
CA THR A 282 -11.26 -14.28 -8.29
C THR A 282 -10.10 -14.73 -9.18
N SER A 283 -8.89 -14.82 -8.62
CA SER A 283 -7.78 -15.51 -9.28
C SER A 283 -8.07 -17.01 -9.31
N SER A 284 -8.84 -17.45 -10.30
CA SER A 284 -8.77 -18.85 -10.71
C SER A 284 -7.29 -19.18 -10.96
N PRO A 285 -6.81 -20.40 -10.63
CA PRO A 285 -5.48 -20.83 -11.01
C PRO A 285 -5.46 -20.99 -12.53
N ILE A 286 -5.39 -19.87 -13.24
CA ILE A 286 -4.97 -19.85 -14.63
C ILE A 286 -3.55 -20.36 -14.55
N ALA A 287 -3.36 -21.57 -15.07
CA ALA A 287 -2.10 -22.26 -15.18
C ALA A 287 -1.09 -21.38 -15.93
N THR A 288 -0.43 -20.47 -15.20
CA THR A 288 0.89 -19.99 -15.55
C THR A 288 1.84 -21.13 -15.27
N THR A 289 1.81 -22.09 -16.19
CA THR A 289 2.90 -23.05 -16.38
C THR A 289 4.21 -22.23 -16.40
N PRO A 290 5.28 -22.63 -15.70
CA PRO A 290 6.54 -21.88 -15.62
C PRO A 290 7.20 -21.55 -16.97
N SER A 291 6.70 -22.11 -18.07
CA SER A 291 7.15 -21.87 -19.44
C SER A 291 6.67 -20.56 -20.06
N GLN A 292 5.63 -19.89 -19.53
CA GLN A 292 5.09 -18.68 -20.17
C GLN A 292 5.84 -17.37 -19.84
N PHE A 293 6.75 -17.39 -18.85
CA PHE A 293 7.72 -16.30 -18.62
C PHE A 293 9.08 -16.57 -19.28
N GLN A 294 9.35 -17.80 -19.74
CA GLN A 294 10.68 -18.18 -20.25
C GLN A 294 10.96 -17.77 -21.71
N SER A 295 9.99 -17.29 -22.49
CA SER A 295 10.28 -16.91 -23.90
C SER A 295 10.84 -15.50 -24.09
N ASN A 296 10.78 -14.61 -23.08
CA ASN A 296 11.10 -13.18 -23.30
C ASN A 296 12.35 -12.66 -22.58
N SER A 297 13.14 -13.51 -21.92
CA SER A 297 14.46 -13.11 -21.40
C SER A 297 15.56 -12.99 -22.45
N LYS A 298 15.25 -13.23 -23.74
CA LYS A 298 16.22 -13.15 -24.85
C LYS A 298 16.19 -11.85 -25.68
N PHE A 299 15.30 -10.89 -25.41
CA PHE A 299 15.18 -9.68 -26.23
C PHE A 299 15.53 -8.34 -25.55
N LEU A 300 16.00 -8.34 -24.30
CA LEU A 300 16.30 -7.09 -23.56
C LEU A 300 17.79 -6.86 -23.23
N PHE A 301 18.70 -7.43 -24.01
CA PHE A 301 20.10 -6.98 -24.03
C PHE A 301 20.52 -6.62 -25.45
N LYS A 302 20.34 -5.36 -25.82
CA LYS A 302 21.23 -4.65 -26.73
C LYS A 302 21.06 -3.14 -26.54
N TYR A 303 22.22 -2.52 -26.27
CA TYR A 303 22.54 -1.10 -26.03
C TYR A 303 22.32 -0.62 -24.60
#